data_AF-A0A959F0X6-F1
#
_entry.id   AF-A0A959F0X6-F1
#
_cell.length_a   1.000
_cell.length_b   1.000
_cell.length_c   1.000
_cell.angle_alpha   90.00
_cell.angle_beta   90.00
_cell.angle_gamma   90.00
#
_symmetry.space_group_name_H-M   'P 1'
#
loop_
_entity.id
_entity.type
_entity.pdbx_description
1 polymer ?
#
loop_
_entity_poly.entity_id
_entity_poly.type
_entity_poly.pdbx_seq_one_letter_code
_entity_poly.pdbx_strand_id
1 'polypeptide(L)'
;MNRRSFIQKSALALGGTAMISLAAFRKQLLGLPNSDTMPLLFVGHGNPMNAILDNDYSRTWRELGRNLPAPKAILSISAHWLTRGGTKVTSTSTPETIHDFGGFPQQLFDQQYPAPGAPD
;
A
#
# COMPACT_ATOMS: atom_id res chain seq x y z
N MET A 1 7.43 -2.41 17.03
CA MET A 1 7.93 -3.61 16.33
C MET A 1 9.34 -3.34 15.83
N ASN A 2 10.33 -4.20 16.11
CA ASN A 2 11.73 -3.95 15.70
C ASN A 2 11.85 -4.15 14.18
N ARG A 3 12.39 -3.16 13.46
CA ARG A 3 12.66 -3.19 12.00
C ARG A 3 13.31 -4.50 11.53
N ARG A 4 14.17 -5.10 12.37
CA ARG A 4 14.81 -6.39 12.07
C ARG A 4 13.82 -7.56 12.05
N SER A 5 12.79 -7.53 12.90
CA SER A 5 11.76 -8.57 12.96
C SER A 5 10.83 -8.55 11.74
N PHE A 6 10.54 -7.37 11.17
CA PHE A 6 9.78 -7.25 9.93
C PHE A 6 10.53 -7.91 8.77
N ILE A 7 11.80 -7.55 8.56
CA ILE A 7 12.64 -8.12 7.49
C ILE A 7 12.84 -9.63 7.65
N GLN A 8 13.04 -10.12 8.89
CA GLN A 8 13.26 -11.54 9.14
C GLN A 8 11.99 -12.38 8.96
N LYS A 9 10.81 -11.86 9.34
CA LYS A 9 9.54 -12.58 9.19
C LYS A 9 9.04 -12.62 7.75
N SER A 10 9.41 -11.65 6.90
CA SER A 10 9.09 -11.69 5.47
C SER A 10 9.80 -12.84 4.72
N ALA A 11 10.88 -13.40 5.26
CA ALA A 11 11.70 -14.38 4.55
C ALA A 11 11.26 -15.85 4.72
N LEU A 12 10.34 -16.16 5.64
CA LEU A 12 10.11 -17.56 6.06
C LEU A 12 8.68 -18.09 5.90
N ALA A 13 7.76 -17.35 5.29
CA ALA A 13 6.44 -17.86 4.95
C ALA A 13 6.40 -18.27 3.46
N LEU A 14 6.33 -19.58 3.23
CA LEU A 14 6.09 -20.22 1.93
C LEU A 14 4.81 -19.64 1.29
N GLY A 15 4.98 -18.78 0.28
CA GLY A 15 3.88 -18.24 -0.53
C GLY A 15 3.99 -16.75 -0.83
N GLY A 16 4.95 -16.36 -1.69
CA GLY A 16 4.91 -15.07 -2.39
C GLY A 16 5.40 -13.85 -1.60
N THR A 17 6.59 -13.90 -1.02
CA THR A 17 7.31 -12.70 -0.57
C THR A 17 8.45 -12.35 -1.53
N ALA A 18 8.31 -11.26 -2.27
CA ALA A 18 9.45 -10.62 -2.90
C ALA A 18 9.25 -9.10 -2.96
N MET A 19 10.03 -8.37 -2.15
CA MET A 19 10.40 -7.02 -2.56
C MET A 19 11.26 -7.15 -3.81
N ILE A 20 10.74 -6.72 -4.96
CA ILE A 20 11.43 -6.79 -6.24
C ILE A 20 11.98 -5.43 -6.65
N SER A 21 12.95 -5.42 -7.56
CA SER A 21 13.39 -4.18 -8.20
C SER A 21 12.34 -3.68 -9.18
N LEU A 22 12.31 -2.37 -9.44
CA LEU A 22 11.46 -1.80 -10.48
C LEU A 22 11.71 -2.45 -11.86
N ALA A 23 12.95 -2.84 -12.16
CA ALA A 23 13.29 -3.52 -13.41
C ALA A 23 12.65 -4.92 -13.52
N ALA A 24 12.60 -5.67 -12.42
CA ALA A 24 11.92 -6.96 -12.37
C ALA A 24 10.39 -6.79 -12.50
N PHE A 25 9.82 -5.81 -11.77
CA PHE A 25 8.39 -5.50 -11.87
C PHE A 25 7.98 -5.11 -13.29
N ARG A 26 8.78 -4.28 -13.97
CA ARG A 26 8.51 -3.89 -15.37
C ARG A 26 8.41 -5.10 -16.29
N LYS A 27 9.25 -6.13 -16.11
CA LYS A 27 9.19 -7.35 -16.93
C LYS A 27 7.86 -8.09 -16.76
N GLN A 28 7.29 -8.08 -15.56
CA GLN A 28 5.97 -8.67 -15.29
C GLN A 28 4.85 -7.90 -15.99
N LEU A 29 4.89 -6.57 -15.94
CA LEU A 29 3.88 -5.73 -16.59
C LEU A 29 3.87 -5.82 -18.13
N LEU A 30 5.03 -6.08 -18.76
CA LEU A 30 5.13 -6.16 -20.22
C LEU A 30 4.29 -7.29 -20.85
N GLY A 31 3.85 -8.27 -20.06
CA GLY A 31 2.97 -9.36 -20.52
C GLY A 31 1.48 -9.09 -20.34
N LEU A 32 1.10 -7.98 -19.70
CA LEU A 32 -0.31 -7.68 -19.43
C LEU A 32 -0.97 -7.03 -20.65
N PRO A 33 -2.26 -7.34 -20.92
CA PRO A 33 -3.00 -6.66 -21.96
C PRO A 33 -3.18 -5.18 -21.60
N ASN A 34 -3.24 -4.32 -22.62
CA ASN A 34 -3.64 -2.94 -22.43
C ASN A 34 -5.04 -2.88 -21.81
N SER A 35 -5.25 -1.91 -20.93
CA SER A 35 -6.55 -1.62 -20.31
C SER A 35 -6.89 -0.15 -20.52
N ASP A 36 -8.16 0.19 -20.35
CA ASP A 36 -8.59 1.59 -20.36
C ASP A 36 -7.83 2.38 -19.30
N THR A 37 -7.57 3.65 -19.61
CA THR A 37 -6.83 4.51 -18.68
C THR A 37 -7.66 4.77 -17.44
N MET A 38 -7.14 4.38 -16.28
CA MET A 38 -7.77 4.65 -14.99
C MET A 38 -7.38 6.04 -14.46
N PRO A 39 -8.22 6.68 -13.64
CA PRO A 39 -7.86 7.94 -12.99
C PRO A 39 -6.62 7.81 -12.11
N LEU A 40 -5.77 8.84 -12.13
CA LEU A 40 -4.65 8.99 -11.21
C LEU A 40 -5.04 9.95 -10.09
N LEU A 41 -4.76 9.57 -8.84
CA LEU A 41 -5.03 10.39 -7.67
C LEU A 41 -3.73 10.78 -6.99
N PHE A 42 -3.60 12.06 -6.66
CA PHE A 42 -2.61 12.56 -5.71
C PHE A 42 -3.32 12.96 -4.42
N VAL A 43 -3.08 12.23 -3.34
CA VAL A 43 -3.79 12.41 -2.06
C VAL A 43 -2.81 12.85 -0.98
N GLY A 44 -3.02 14.04 -0.43
CA GLY A 44 -2.32 14.48 0.78
C GLY A 44 -2.85 13.73 2.00
N HIS A 45 -2.07 12.79 2.55
CA HIS A 45 -2.50 11.96 3.69
C HIS A 45 -2.63 12.75 5.00
N GLY A 46 -1.79 13.78 5.20
CA GLY A 46 -1.87 14.68 6.35
C GLY A 46 -1.71 13.95 7.70
N ASN A 47 -2.57 14.29 8.66
CA ASN A 47 -2.56 13.72 10.00
C ASN A 47 -3.09 12.26 9.98
N PRO A 48 -2.35 11.28 10.53
CA PRO A 48 -2.78 9.88 10.63
C PRO A 48 -4.17 9.65 11.24
N MET A 49 -4.63 10.57 12.12
CA MET A 49 -5.98 10.51 12.71
C MET A 49 -7.11 10.54 11.68
N ASN A 50 -6.86 11.02 10.45
CA ASN A 50 -7.85 10.98 9.37
C ASN A 50 -8.32 9.55 9.02
N ALA A 51 -7.57 8.51 9.41
CA ALA A 51 -7.98 7.12 9.20
C ALA A 51 -9.13 6.68 10.12
N ILE A 52 -9.29 7.30 11.31
CA ILE A 52 -10.29 6.91 12.30
C ILE A 52 -11.32 8.00 12.63
N LEU A 53 -11.01 9.26 12.32
CA LEU A 53 -11.92 10.38 12.53
C LEU A 53 -12.90 10.53 11.37
N ASP A 54 -14.12 10.95 11.70
CA ASP A 54 -15.07 11.45 10.72
C ASP A 54 -14.96 12.98 10.59
N ASN A 55 -14.26 13.41 9.55
CA ASN A 55 -14.05 14.81 9.19
C ASN A 55 -14.17 15.02 7.67
N ASP A 56 -14.00 16.27 7.22
CA ASP A 56 -14.15 16.65 5.82
C ASP A 56 -13.21 15.86 4.89
N TYR A 57 -11.96 15.61 5.32
CA TYR A 57 -11.01 14.81 4.56
C TYR A 57 -11.51 13.37 4.39
N SER A 58 -11.87 12.71 5.50
CA SER A 58 -12.34 11.32 5.49
C SER A 58 -13.62 11.15 4.67
N ARG A 59 -14.56 12.13 4.71
CA ARG A 59 -15.80 12.12 3.92
C ARG A 59 -15.50 12.29 2.44
N THR A 60 -14.65 13.26 2.11
CA THR A 60 -14.22 13.52 0.72
C THR A 60 -13.54 12.29 0.12
N TRP A 61 -12.66 11.60 0.85
CA TRP A 61 -11.99 10.40 0.36
C TRP A 61 -12.96 9.23 0.17
N ARG A 62 -13.94 9.05 1.07
CA ARG A 62 -14.99 8.01 0.91
C ARG A 62 -15.85 8.29 -0.31
N GLU A 63 -16.25 9.54 -0.53
CA GLU A 63 -17.04 9.94 -1.70
C GLU A 63 -16.25 9.76 -2.99
N LEU A 64 -14.99 10.19 -3.02
CA LEU A 64 -14.09 9.96 -4.15
C LEU A 64 -13.99 8.47 -4.48
N GLY A 65 -13.76 7.62 -3.47
CA GLY A 65 -13.70 6.16 -3.64
C GLY A 65 -14.98 5.56 -4.26
N ARG A 66 -16.16 6.06 -3.88
CA ARG A 66 -17.45 5.62 -4.43
C ARG A 66 -17.67 6.02 -5.89
N ASN A 67 -17.05 7.12 -6.32
CA ASN A 67 -17.24 7.68 -7.65
C ASN A 67 -16.19 7.21 -8.68
N LEU A 68 -15.20 6.44 -8.26
CA LEU A 68 -14.17 5.91 -9.16
C LEU A 68 -14.65 4.61 -9.84
N PRO A 69 -14.25 4.38 -11.10
CA PRO A 69 -14.40 3.06 -11.70
C PRO A 69 -13.63 2.02 -10.88
N ALA A 70 -14.16 0.80 -10.77
CA ALA A 70 -13.55 -0.27 -10.00
C ALA A 70 -12.23 -0.73 -10.66
N PRO A 71 -11.07 -0.57 -9.99
CA PRO A 71 -9.79 -1.01 -10.54
C PRO A 71 -9.59 -2.52 -10.38
N LYS A 72 -8.83 -3.13 -11.28
CA LYS A 72 -8.32 -4.51 -11.09
C LYS A 72 -7.27 -4.59 -9.98
N ALA A 73 -6.44 -3.56 -9.86
CA ALA A 73 -5.41 -3.40 -8.84
C ALA A 73 -5.10 -1.91 -8.64
N ILE A 74 -4.56 -1.56 -7.47
CA ILE A 74 -4.09 -0.19 -7.17
C ILE A 74 -2.58 -0.23 -6.97
N LEU A 75 -1.85 0.56 -7.78
CA LEU A 75 -0.44 0.85 -7.53
C LEU A 75 -0.35 2.03 -6.55
N SER A 76 -0.07 1.74 -5.28
CA SER A 76 0.12 2.77 -4.26
C SER A 76 1.58 3.24 -4.20
N ILE A 77 1.80 4.55 -4.32
CA ILE A 77 3.10 5.19 -4.16
C ILE A 77 2.99 6.08 -2.91
N SER A 78 3.79 5.76 -1.89
CA SER A 78 3.72 6.45 -0.60
C SER A 78 4.98 7.28 -0.34
N ALA A 79 4.81 8.50 0.17
CA ALA A 79 5.91 9.35 0.63
C ALA A 79 6.72 8.71 1.77
N HIS A 80 6.09 7.78 2.50
CA HIS A 80 6.70 7.06 3.62
C HIS A 80 7.42 5.77 3.20
N TRP A 81 7.25 5.32 1.95
CA TRP A 81 7.94 4.13 1.44
C TRP A 81 9.33 4.47 0.89
N LEU A 82 10.29 4.64 1.79
CA LEU A 82 11.68 4.97 1.44
C LEU A 82 12.57 3.72 1.41
N THR A 83 13.15 3.43 0.25
CA THR A 83 13.98 2.25 0.01
C THR A 83 15.46 2.64 -0.18
N ARG A 84 16.36 1.73 0.18
CA ARG A 84 17.81 1.88 -0.09
C ARG A 84 18.16 1.17 -1.40
N GLY A 85 19.07 1.76 -2.17
CA GLY A 85 19.57 1.13 -3.40
C GLY A 85 18.55 1.13 -4.55
N GLY A 86 17.68 2.14 -4.61
CA GLY A 86 16.72 2.36 -5.70
C GLY A 86 15.29 1.93 -5.37
N THR A 87 14.40 2.09 -6.36
CA THR A 87 12.96 1.82 -6.23
C THR A 87 12.68 0.33 -6.06
N LYS A 88 11.88 0.00 -5.04
CA LYS A 88 11.40 -1.37 -4.78
C LYS A 88 9.88 -1.42 -4.85
N VAL A 89 9.38 -2.57 -5.25
CA VAL A 89 7.95 -2.87 -5.33
C VAL A 89 7.67 -4.06 -4.40
N THR A 90 6.61 -3.94 -3.61
CA THR A 90 6.11 -5.04 -2.79
C THR A 90 4.93 -5.67 -3.53
N SER A 91 5.03 -6.98 -3.77
CA SER A 91 4.00 -7.75 -4.47
C SER A 91 3.74 -9.03 -3.68
N THR A 92 2.91 -8.92 -2.63
CA THR A 92 2.54 -10.04 -1.75
C THR A 92 1.04 -10.23 -1.84
N SER A 93 0.55 -11.47 -1.74
CA SER A 93 -0.90 -11.76 -1.79
C SER A 93 -1.66 -11.17 -0.58
N THR A 94 -0.98 -11.07 0.56
CA THR A 94 -1.52 -10.56 1.83
C THR A 94 -0.56 -9.53 2.44
N PRO A 95 -0.59 -8.26 2.01
CA PRO A 95 0.21 -7.19 2.60
C PRO A 95 -0.10 -7.01 4.09
N GLU A 96 0.95 -6.85 4.90
CA GLU A 96 0.81 -6.49 6.32
C GLU A 96 0.46 -4.99 6.46
N THR A 97 -0.35 -4.65 7.47
CA THR A 97 -0.57 -3.25 7.86
C THR A 97 0.64 -2.75 8.66
N ILE A 98 1.32 -1.73 8.16
CA ILE A 98 2.48 -1.13 8.82
C ILE A 98 2.06 0.21 9.40
N HIS A 99 2.23 0.37 10.72
CA HIS A 99 2.11 1.66 11.39
C HIS A 99 3.50 2.28 11.57
N ASP A 100 3.77 3.32 10.79
CA ASP A 100 5.08 3.99 10.72
C ASP A 100 5.08 5.38 11.38
N PHE A 101 4.07 5.67 12.20
CA PHE A 101 3.91 6.88 13.01
C PHE A 101 3.99 6.58 14.51
N GLY A 102 4.13 7.63 15.33
CA GLY A 102 4.21 7.54 16.79
C GLY A 102 3.56 8.72 17.50
N GLY A 103 3.23 8.56 18.78
CA GLY A 103 2.59 9.61 19.60
C GLY A 103 1.08 9.74 19.43
N PHE A 104 0.42 8.73 18.84
CA PHE A 104 -1.02 8.72 18.58
C PHE A 104 -1.77 7.77 19.54
N PRO A 105 -3.11 7.86 19.63
CA PRO A 105 -3.91 6.96 20.46
C PRO A 105 -3.84 5.50 20.00
N GLN A 106 -4.00 4.56 20.93
CA GLN A 106 -4.00 3.11 20.67
C GLN A 106 -4.99 2.68 19.58
N GLN A 107 -6.16 3.31 19.54
CA GLN A 107 -7.21 3.05 18.55
C GLN A 107 -6.72 3.13 17.09
N LEU A 108 -5.70 3.96 16.83
CA LEU A 108 -5.10 4.10 15.51
C LEU A 108 -4.13 2.95 15.19
N PHE A 109 -3.41 2.43 16.18
CA PHE A 109 -2.56 1.25 16.06
C PHE A 109 -3.35 -0.06 16.00
N ASP A 110 -4.60 -0.05 16.46
CA ASP A 110 -5.50 -1.20 16.37
C ASP A 110 -6.11 -1.34 14.97
N GLN A 111 -6.03 -0.30 14.12
CA GLN A 111 -6.56 -0.37 12.76
C GLN A 111 -5.77 -1.36 11.91
N GLN A 112 -6.49 -2.27 11.25
CA GLN A 112 -5.91 -3.19 10.28
C GLN A 112 -6.50 -2.92 8.91
N TYR A 113 -5.65 -2.96 7.89
CA TYR A 113 -6.02 -2.81 6.49
C TYR A 113 -5.59 -4.05 5.69
N PRO A 114 -6.33 -5.18 5.83
CA PRO A 114 -6.00 -6.45 5.17
C PRO A 114 -6.47 -6.46 3.72
N ALA A 115 -6.05 -5.47 2.92
CA ALA A 115 -6.38 -5.44 1.50
C ALA A 115 -5.72 -6.63 0.80
N PRO A 116 -6.43 -7.32 -0.12
CA PRO A 116 -5.79 -8.34 -0.94
C PRO A 116 -4.73 -7.69 -1.82
N GLY A 117 -3.55 -8.31 -1.90
CA GLY A 117 -2.55 -7.89 -2.87
C GLY A 117 -2.81 -8.48 -4.25
N ALA A 118 -2.14 -7.93 -5.26
CA ALA A 118 -2.22 -8.36 -6.65
C ALA A 118 -0.82 -8.80 -7.13
N PRO A 119 -0.39 -10.03 -6.79
CA PRO A 119 0.95 -10.51 -7.09
C PRO A 119 1.21 -10.80 -8.57
N ASP A 120 0.15 -10.91 -9.38
CA ASP A 120 0.15 -11.40 -10.78
C ASP A 120 0.10 -10.27 -11.81
#